data_AF-A0A4S8U139-F1
#
_entry.id   AF-A0A4S8U139-F1
#
_cell.length_a   1.000
_cell.length_b   1.000
_cell.length_c   1.000
_cell.angle_alpha   90.00
_cell.angle_beta   90.00
_cell.angle_gamma   90.00
#
_symmetry.space_group_name_H-M   'P 1'
#
loop_
_entity.id
_entity.type
_entity.pdbx_description
1 polymer ?
#
loop_
_entity_poly.entity_id
_entity_poly.type
_entity_poly.pdbx_seq_one_letter_code
_entity_poly.pdbx_strand_id
1 'polypeptide(L)'
;MVVLAASICTRGGKAVLSRQFREMQRSRIEGLLASFPKLADSGTQHTTVEQDNVRFVYQPLDELYMVLITNRQSNILQDIDSLHLFAQVVTSICRSLDEREILRNAFELLSAFDELVTLGYRENLTLSQIKTFLDMESHEERIQDIISRNKELEATEERKRKAKQLEMQRKEATRSGRSNMPSAPSYPTYTPPPTQPAVTDTYDSYNAEKNKSFQKSLPARSKGMQLGKKTKTTSMFEQVRGDLGPEAEAPLIPSAPAASAPVQAAAPTASSDRDGIHITVAETISAKLSREGSLESFEVKGDLQLRITDPSLTQVQLALALGDTHGAQLNSHPKVDKTAFKNDKIIQLTDTSKGFPANNSIGVMRWRLAAKAEDISDPPITFTAWVNETGSGTYNITLEYELTGGDALNDVTVSIPYQTSEPSVSSFDAVYEVSGDSIDWTIGDVDDTNATGSFEFEAQAESEAEFFPMSVRFAKTRPYVDVDVSSVTLLNMGQDVSFSKGIKSVADGYLVV
;
A
#
# COMPACT_ATOMS: atom_id res chain seq x y z
N MET A 1 -7.99 10.99 -20.48
CA MET A 1 -8.36 11.04 -19.06
C MET A 1 -8.20 12.48 -18.60
N VAL A 2 -9.26 13.10 -18.07
CA VAL A 2 -9.17 14.46 -17.53
C VAL A 2 -10.02 14.52 -16.26
N VAL A 3 -9.35 14.49 -15.11
CA VAL A 3 -9.95 14.84 -13.82
C VAL A 3 -10.03 16.36 -13.77
N LEU A 4 -11.22 16.91 -13.58
CA LEU A 4 -11.45 18.35 -13.56
C LEU A 4 -11.23 18.90 -12.13
N ALA A 5 -11.77 18.21 -11.13
CA ALA A 5 -11.62 18.55 -9.73
C ALA A 5 -11.72 17.32 -8.83
N ALA A 6 -11.07 17.36 -7.67
CA ALA A 6 -11.22 16.42 -6.57
C ALA A 6 -11.74 17.17 -5.35
N SER A 7 -12.82 16.69 -4.73
CA SER A 7 -13.50 17.39 -3.65
C SER A 7 -13.92 16.45 -2.54
N ILE A 8 -13.75 16.90 -1.30
CA ILE A 8 -14.35 16.31 -0.10
C ILE A 8 -15.57 17.17 0.23
N CYS A 9 -16.75 16.58 0.28
CA CYS A 9 -17.98 17.27 0.61
C CYS A 9 -18.79 16.55 1.69
N THR A 10 -19.65 17.28 2.38
CA THR A 10 -20.63 16.69 3.30
C THR A 10 -21.73 15.95 2.53
N ARG A 11 -22.53 15.12 3.22
CA ARG A 11 -23.72 14.49 2.62
C ARG A 11 -24.72 15.50 2.03
N GLY A 12 -24.72 16.73 2.53
CA GLY A 12 -25.52 17.84 1.99
C GLY A 12 -24.94 18.53 0.75
N GLY A 13 -23.81 18.05 0.20
CA GLY A 13 -23.20 18.62 -1.02
C GLY A 13 -22.38 19.89 -0.79
N LYS A 14 -22.24 20.33 0.47
CA LYS A 14 -21.34 21.44 0.83
C LYS A 14 -19.89 20.96 0.72
N ALA A 15 -19.09 21.65 -0.09
CA ALA A 15 -17.66 21.39 -0.22
C ALA A 15 -16.91 21.77 1.07
N VAL A 16 -16.18 20.81 1.64
CA VAL A 16 -15.25 21.02 2.76
C VAL A 16 -13.87 21.39 2.23
N LEU A 17 -13.39 20.62 1.25
CA LEU A 17 -12.14 20.86 0.54
C LEU A 17 -12.35 20.57 -0.95
N SER A 18 -11.85 21.40 -1.85
CA SER A 18 -11.92 21.14 -3.29
C SER A 18 -10.67 21.64 -3.98
N ARG A 19 -10.03 20.75 -4.74
CA ARG A 19 -8.89 21.04 -5.61
C ARG A 19 -9.33 20.99 -7.07
N GLN A 20 -9.01 22.05 -7.81
CA GLN A 20 -9.26 22.14 -9.25
C GLN A 20 -7.96 21.89 -10.01
N PHE A 21 -8.00 20.97 -10.97
CA PHE A 21 -6.86 20.66 -11.84
C PHE A 21 -6.98 21.30 -13.23
N ARG A 22 -8.16 21.84 -13.53
CA ARG A 22 -8.47 22.61 -14.73
C ARG A 22 -9.20 23.89 -14.36
N GLU A 23 -9.05 24.91 -15.18
CA GLU A 23 -9.73 26.19 -14.97
C GLU A 23 -11.25 26.01 -14.97
N MET A 24 -11.84 26.19 -13.78
CA MET A 24 -13.28 26.22 -13.57
C MET A 24 -13.60 27.31 -12.55
N GLN A 25 -14.68 28.04 -12.78
CA GLN A 25 -15.16 29.03 -11.82
C GLN A 25 -15.61 28.33 -10.54
N ARG A 26 -15.28 28.91 -9.39
CA ARG A 26 -15.67 28.40 -8.07
C ARG A 26 -17.18 28.16 -7.95
N SER A 27 -17.99 29.11 -8.41
CA SER A 27 -19.45 29.03 -8.41
C SER A 27 -19.98 27.80 -9.18
N ARG A 28 -19.30 27.40 -10.26
CA ARG A 28 -19.67 26.21 -11.03
C ARG A 28 -19.43 24.94 -10.23
N ILE A 29 -18.32 24.84 -9.49
CA ILE A 29 -18.00 23.67 -8.67
C ILE A 29 -18.94 23.58 -7.48
N GLU A 30 -19.18 24.69 -6.78
CA GLU A 30 -20.15 24.74 -5.69
C GLU A 30 -21.55 24.35 -6.18
N GLY A 31 -21.96 24.79 -7.37
CA GLY A 31 -23.21 24.38 -7.99
C GLY A 31 -23.28 22.89 -8.31
N LEU A 32 -22.21 22.32 -8.88
CA LEU A 32 -22.10 20.89 -9.20
C LEU A 32 -22.11 20.02 -7.94
N LEU A 33 -21.41 20.43 -6.88
CA LEU A 33 -21.38 19.70 -5.61
C LEU A 33 -22.69 19.85 -4.83
N ALA A 34 -23.40 20.98 -4.96
CA ALA A 34 -24.71 21.16 -4.35
C ALA A 34 -25.81 20.33 -5.03
N SER A 35 -25.70 20.04 -6.33
CA SER A 35 -26.63 19.14 -7.03
C SER A 35 -26.30 17.67 -6.83
N PHE A 36 -25.03 17.33 -6.55
CA PHE A 36 -24.55 15.96 -6.41
C PHE A 36 -25.39 15.06 -5.47
N PRO A 37 -25.74 15.46 -4.23
CA PRO A 37 -26.50 14.59 -3.32
C PRO A 37 -27.89 14.21 -3.84
N LYS A 38 -28.49 15.02 -4.71
CA LYS A 38 -29.81 14.72 -5.31
C LYS A 38 -29.71 13.67 -6.41
N LEU A 39 -28.50 13.43 -6.90
CA LEU A 39 -28.21 12.52 -8.01
C LEU A 39 -27.49 11.26 -7.53
N ALA A 40 -26.78 11.34 -6.41
CA ALA A 40 -26.27 10.20 -5.66
C ALA A 40 -27.43 9.54 -4.92
N ASP A 41 -28.11 8.60 -5.57
CA ASP A 41 -29.18 7.84 -4.96
C ASP A 41 -28.61 6.93 -3.86
N SER A 42 -29.09 7.10 -2.63
CA SER A 42 -28.54 6.47 -1.44
C SER A 42 -28.74 4.95 -1.42
N GLY A 43 -29.62 4.42 -2.28
CA GLY A 43 -29.91 2.99 -2.42
C GLY A 43 -29.21 2.28 -3.59
N THR A 44 -28.40 2.99 -4.39
CA THR A 44 -27.69 2.35 -5.53
C THR A 44 -26.20 2.22 -5.26
N GLN A 45 -25.63 1.03 -5.47
CA GLN A 45 -24.17 0.79 -5.39
C GLN A 45 -23.37 1.45 -6.53
N HIS A 46 -23.98 2.37 -7.29
CA HIS A 46 -23.31 3.05 -8.38
C HIS A 46 -22.41 4.16 -7.83
N THR A 47 -21.10 3.91 -7.82
CA THR A 47 -20.04 4.88 -7.49
C THR A 47 -19.85 5.97 -8.55
N THR A 48 -20.75 6.05 -9.54
CA THR A 48 -20.70 7.02 -10.64
C THR A 48 -22.06 7.56 -11.02
N VAL A 49 -22.14 8.87 -11.19
CA VAL A 49 -23.36 9.59 -11.57
C VAL A 49 -23.00 10.57 -12.67
N GLU A 50 -23.81 10.66 -13.71
CA GLU A 50 -23.59 11.59 -14.82
C GLU A 50 -24.59 12.75 -14.78
N GLN A 51 -24.10 13.98 -14.95
CA GLN A 51 -24.93 15.17 -15.11
C GLN A 51 -24.38 16.04 -16.23
N ASP A 52 -25.22 16.32 -17.23
CA ASP A 52 -24.88 17.15 -18.39
C ASP A 52 -23.60 16.71 -19.12
N ASN A 53 -22.50 17.44 -18.88
CA ASN A 53 -21.18 17.30 -19.50
C ASN A 53 -20.10 16.80 -18.53
N VAL A 54 -20.46 16.46 -17.30
CA VAL A 54 -19.53 15.95 -16.29
C VAL A 54 -20.01 14.63 -15.71
N ARG A 55 -19.06 13.82 -15.26
CA ARG A 55 -19.30 12.60 -14.49
C ARG A 55 -18.75 12.82 -13.08
N PHE A 56 -19.57 12.49 -12.09
CA PHE A 56 -19.15 12.39 -10.70
C PHE A 56 -18.76 10.94 -10.45
N VAL A 57 -17.54 10.73 -9.96
CA VAL A 57 -17.07 9.44 -9.45
C VAL A 57 -16.87 9.64 -7.96
N TYR A 58 -17.55 8.88 -7.12
CA TYR A 58 -17.59 9.15 -5.69
C TYR A 58 -17.58 7.88 -4.86
N GLN A 59 -17.09 8.01 -3.63
CA GLN A 59 -17.16 6.98 -2.60
C GLN A 59 -17.44 7.64 -1.25
N PRO A 60 -18.20 6.96 -0.36
CA PRO A 60 -18.36 7.40 1.00
C PRO A 60 -17.02 7.39 1.74
N LEU A 61 -16.81 8.42 2.57
CA LEU A 61 -15.67 8.60 3.46
C LEU A 61 -16.25 8.97 4.84
N ASP A 62 -16.87 7.99 5.49
CA ASP A 62 -17.59 8.12 6.76
C ASP A 62 -18.83 9.06 6.67
N GLU A 63 -18.84 10.18 7.39
CA GLU A 63 -19.88 11.22 7.28
C GLU A 63 -19.68 12.16 6.07
N LEU A 64 -18.59 12.00 5.33
CA LEU A 64 -18.23 12.79 4.16
C LEU A 64 -18.28 11.95 2.88
N TYR A 65 -18.21 12.61 1.73
CA TYR A 65 -18.01 12.00 0.43
C TYR A 65 -16.71 12.49 -0.18
N MET A 66 -15.94 11.56 -0.76
CA MET A 66 -14.88 11.90 -1.69
C MET A 66 -15.42 11.84 -3.11
N VAL A 67 -15.34 12.94 -3.84
CA VAL A 67 -15.93 13.12 -5.17
C VAL A 67 -14.88 13.62 -6.16
N LEU A 68 -14.68 12.86 -7.24
CA LEU A 68 -13.97 13.30 -8.44
C LEU A 68 -14.97 13.76 -9.49
N ILE A 69 -14.74 14.95 -10.04
CA ILE A 69 -15.48 15.47 -11.18
C ILE A 69 -14.62 15.25 -12.43
N THR A 70 -15.07 14.40 -13.34
CA THR A 70 -14.37 14.08 -14.58
C THR A 70 -15.24 14.40 -15.80
N ASN A 71 -14.64 14.36 -16.99
CA ASN A 71 -15.38 14.49 -18.25
C ASN A 71 -16.00 13.14 -18.64
N ARG A 72 -17.16 13.09 -19.28
CA ARG A 72 -17.85 11.84 -19.67
C ARG A 72 -17.01 10.93 -20.59
N GLN A 73 -16.06 11.52 -21.32
CA GLN A 73 -15.12 10.81 -22.20
C GLN A 73 -13.91 10.19 -21.47
N SER A 74 -13.75 10.40 -20.17
CA SER A 74 -12.67 9.77 -19.41
C SER A 74 -12.92 8.27 -19.20
N ASN A 75 -11.82 7.54 -19.01
CA ASN A 75 -11.89 6.12 -18.68
C ASN A 75 -12.36 5.97 -17.23
N ILE A 76 -13.58 5.47 -17.07
CA ILE A 76 -14.25 5.33 -15.77
C ILE A 76 -13.48 4.44 -14.80
N LEU A 77 -12.86 3.36 -15.28
CA LEU A 77 -12.09 2.44 -14.43
C LEU A 77 -10.87 3.15 -13.85
N GLN A 78 -10.18 3.92 -14.69
CA GLN A 78 -9.01 4.68 -14.27
C GLN A 78 -9.38 5.81 -13.29
N ASP A 79 -10.56 6.43 -13.45
CA ASP A 79 -11.06 7.44 -12.53
C ASP A 79 -11.45 6.82 -11.17
N ILE A 80 -12.08 5.64 -11.15
CA ILE A 80 -12.38 4.88 -9.92
C ILE A 80 -11.09 4.48 -9.20
N ASP A 81 -10.11 3.95 -9.91
CA ASP A 81 -8.79 3.64 -9.35
C ASP A 81 -8.12 4.89 -8.77
N SER A 82 -8.38 6.07 -9.35
CA SER A 82 -7.81 7.33 -8.88
C SER A 82 -8.52 7.75 -7.60
N LEU A 83 -9.85 7.66 -7.58
CA LEU A 83 -10.68 7.95 -6.43
C LEU A 83 -10.26 7.11 -5.21
N HIS A 84 -10.02 5.81 -5.38
CA HIS A 84 -9.54 4.95 -4.29
C HIS A 84 -8.18 5.42 -3.74
N LEU A 85 -7.25 5.79 -4.61
CA LEU A 85 -5.95 6.32 -4.20
C LEU A 85 -6.09 7.67 -3.47
N PHE A 86 -7.01 8.53 -3.91
CA PHE A 86 -7.36 9.78 -3.23
C PHE A 86 -7.87 9.53 -1.81
N ALA A 87 -8.81 8.60 -1.59
CA ALA A 87 -9.27 8.30 -0.22
C ALA A 87 -8.18 7.66 0.63
N GLN A 88 -7.36 6.76 0.08
CA GLN A 88 -6.24 6.18 0.83
C GLN A 88 -5.26 7.26 1.32
N VAL A 89 -4.99 8.28 0.50
CA VAL A 89 -4.17 9.42 0.90
C VAL A 89 -4.86 10.22 2.01
N VAL A 90 -6.15 10.51 1.87
CA VAL A 90 -6.92 11.25 2.89
C VAL A 90 -6.91 10.49 4.24
N THR A 91 -7.20 9.20 4.24
CA THR A 91 -7.19 8.34 5.44
C THR A 91 -5.78 8.12 5.99
N SER A 92 -4.74 8.24 5.16
CA SER A 92 -3.36 8.16 5.65
C SER A 92 -2.88 9.46 6.32
N ILE A 93 -3.39 10.61 5.91
CA ILE A 93 -3.00 11.92 6.46
C ILE A 93 -3.89 12.28 7.66
N CYS A 94 -5.19 12.03 7.57
CA CYS A 94 -6.17 12.35 8.60
C CYS A 94 -6.41 11.14 9.52
N ARG A 95 -6.34 11.34 10.83
CA ARG A 95 -6.60 10.28 11.82
C ARG A 95 -8.08 9.99 12.02
N SER A 96 -8.93 11.01 11.91
CA SER A 96 -10.39 10.92 11.86
C SER A 96 -10.91 11.62 10.61
N LEU A 97 -12.08 11.21 10.12
CA LEU A 97 -12.67 11.67 8.87
C LEU A 97 -13.75 12.74 9.09
N ASP A 98 -13.50 13.65 10.03
CA ASP A 98 -14.40 14.75 10.39
C ASP A 98 -14.08 16.04 9.61
N GLU A 99 -15.09 16.90 9.38
CA GLU A 99 -14.91 18.21 8.71
C GLU A 99 -13.77 19.04 9.33
N ARG A 100 -13.63 18.99 10.66
CA ARG A 100 -12.59 19.75 11.39
C ARG A 100 -11.18 19.25 11.12
N GLU A 101 -10.98 17.94 11.02
CA GLU A 101 -9.65 17.34 10.81
C GLU A 101 -9.22 17.50 9.35
N ILE A 102 -10.15 17.34 8.40
CA ILE A 102 -9.91 17.65 6.97
C ILE A 102 -9.45 19.10 6.78
N LEU A 103 -10.10 20.05 7.45
CA LEU A 103 -9.71 21.46 7.38
C LEU A 103 -8.35 21.73 8.03
N ARG A 104 -8.03 21.01 9.11
CA ARG A 104 -6.73 21.14 9.79
C ARG A 104 -5.57 20.69 8.90
N ASN A 105 -5.75 19.60 8.17
CA ASN A 105 -4.74 19.02 7.28
C ASN A 105 -4.92 19.46 5.82
N ALA A 106 -5.70 20.51 5.55
CA ALA A 106 -6.08 20.91 4.20
C ALA A 106 -4.89 21.20 3.28
N PHE A 107 -3.82 21.83 3.79
CA PHE A 107 -2.63 22.12 2.98
C PHE A 107 -1.88 20.85 2.57
N GLU A 108 -1.69 19.90 3.49
CA GLU A 108 -1.05 18.62 3.19
C GLU A 108 -1.88 17.81 2.20
N LEU A 109 -3.20 17.80 2.37
CA LEU A 109 -4.12 17.16 1.44
C LEU A 109 -4.07 17.79 0.05
N LEU A 110 -4.05 19.13 -0.06
CA LEU A 110 -3.95 19.81 -1.34
C LEU A 110 -2.62 19.53 -2.04
N SER A 111 -1.52 19.53 -1.30
CA SER A 111 -0.21 19.13 -1.82
C SER A 111 -0.22 17.68 -2.32
N ALA A 112 -0.80 16.76 -1.54
CA ALA A 112 -0.90 15.36 -1.95
C ALA A 112 -1.79 15.18 -3.18
N PHE A 113 -2.85 15.99 -3.31
CA PHE A 113 -3.74 15.96 -4.47
C PHE A 113 -3.03 16.44 -5.74
N ASP A 114 -2.13 17.41 -5.63
CA ASP A 114 -1.32 17.89 -6.76
C ASP A 114 -0.27 16.85 -7.20
N GLU A 115 0.28 16.05 -6.27
CA GLU A 115 1.16 14.93 -6.63
C GLU A 115 0.40 13.78 -7.32
N LEU A 116 -0.86 13.54 -6.91
CA LEU A 116 -1.71 12.51 -7.51
C LEU A 116 -2.15 12.84 -8.94
N VAL A 117 -2.48 14.11 -9.19
CA VAL A 117 -3.03 14.56 -10.46
C VAL A 117 -2.40 15.88 -10.87
N THR A 118 -1.66 15.84 -11.97
CA THR A 118 -1.04 17.03 -12.57
C THR A 118 -1.86 17.50 -13.77
N LEU A 119 -2.41 18.72 -13.72
CA LEU A 119 -3.19 19.32 -14.82
C LEU A 119 -4.36 18.45 -15.34
N GLY A 120 -4.92 17.63 -14.45
CA GLY A 120 -6.04 16.72 -14.72
C GLY A 120 -5.63 15.36 -15.27
N TYR A 121 -4.33 15.10 -15.39
CA TYR A 121 -3.78 13.78 -15.72
C TYR A 121 -3.32 13.09 -14.45
N ARG A 122 -3.79 11.86 -14.24
CA ARG A 122 -3.38 11.04 -13.11
C ARG A 122 -1.93 10.58 -13.29
N GLU A 123 -1.13 10.77 -12.25
CA GLU A 123 0.21 10.18 -12.16
C GLU A 123 0.14 8.74 -11.63
N ASN A 124 1.06 7.89 -12.07
CA ASN A 124 1.11 6.49 -11.64
C ASN A 124 2.06 6.33 -10.46
N LEU A 125 1.60 6.77 -9.29
CA LEU A 125 2.38 6.78 -8.05
C LEU A 125 1.79 5.84 -7.00
N THR A 126 2.65 5.25 -6.18
CA THR A 126 2.26 4.50 -4.98
C THR A 126 2.10 5.43 -3.78
N LEU A 127 1.33 4.99 -2.77
CA LEU A 127 1.18 5.73 -1.51
C LEU A 127 2.52 6.04 -0.83
N SER A 128 3.49 5.13 -0.93
CA SER A 128 4.85 5.32 -0.39
C SER A 128 5.62 6.43 -1.12
N GLN A 129 5.54 6.47 -2.45
CA GLN A 129 6.19 7.53 -3.25
C GLN A 129 5.58 8.90 -2.93
N ILE A 130 4.25 8.97 -2.80
CA ILE A 130 3.55 10.20 -2.45
C ILE A 130 4.03 10.72 -1.09
N LYS A 131 4.16 9.85 -0.07
CA LYS A 131 4.71 10.25 1.23
C LYS A 131 6.12 10.81 1.11
N THR A 132 7.00 10.14 0.36
CA THR A 132 8.37 10.64 0.12
C THR A 132 8.38 12.00 -0.58
N PHE A 133 7.46 12.25 -1.51
CA PHE A 133 7.35 13.54 -2.18
C PHE A 133 6.83 14.64 -1.24
N LEU A 134 5.87 14.30 -0.37
CA LEU A 134 5.36 15.21 0.65
C LEU A 134 6.38 15.55 1.74
N ASP A 135 7.28 14.62 2.07
CA ASP A 135 8.37 14.86 3.03
C ASP A 135 9.43 15.85 2.47
N MET A 136 9.37 16.14 1.16
CA MET A 136 10.27 17.05 0.43
C MET A 136 11.76 16.77 0.67
N GLU A 137 12.12 15.56 1.12
CA GLU A 137 13.50 15.20 1.42
C GLU A 137 14.20 14.69 0.15
N SER A 138 15.03 15.54 -0.45
CA SER A 138 15.84 15.15 -1.60
C SER A 138 17.15 14.50 -1.15
N HIS A 139 17.31 13.21 -1.45
CA HIS A 139 18.58 12.50 -1.25
C HIS A 139 19.75 13.17 -1.99
N GLU A 140 19.50 13.76 -3.16
CA GLU A 140 20.52 14.48 -3.92
C GLU A 140 20.96 15.77 -3.23
N GLU A 141 20.03 16.51 -2.63
CA GLU A 141 20.33 17.71 -1.83
C GLU A 141 21.18 17.36 -0.62
N ARG A 142 20.79 16.30 0.11
CA ARG A 142 21.55 15.82 1.27
C ARG A 142 22.99 15.43 0.92
N ILE A 143 23.20 14.77 -0.22
CA ILE A 143 24.55 14.44 -0.70
C ILE A 143 25.32 15.73 -1.03
N GLN A 144 24.66 16.70 -1.64
CA GLN A 144 25.32 17.93 -2.07
C GLN A 144 25.70 18.84 -0.90
N ASP A 145 24.89 18.86 0.15
CA ASP A 145 25.21 19.50 1.43
C ASP A 145 26.42 18.87 2.12
N ILE A 146 26.55 17.55 2.05
CA ILE A 146 27.74 16.85 2.58
C ILE A 146 28.99 17.24 1.79
N ILE A 147 28.87 17.32 0.45
CA ILE A 147 29.99 17.69 -0.42
C ILE A 147 30.40 19.15 -0.19
N SER A 148 29.45 20.08 -0.07
CA SER A 148 29.72 21.49 0.20
C SER A 148 30.40 21.68 1.55
N ARG A 149 29.87 21.05 2.61
CA ARG A 149 30.45 21.08 3.96
C ARG A 149 31.86 20.47 3.99
N ASN A 150 32.11 19.38 3.27
CA ASN A 150 33.45 18.80 3.17
C ASN A 150 34.43 19.73 2.43
N LYS A 151 33.99 20.38 1.33
CA LYS A 151 34.82 21.36 0.62
C LYS A 151 35.15 22.58 1.47
N GLU A 152 34.20 23.05 2.29
CA GLU A 152 34.44 24.16 3.24
C GLU A 152 35.45 23.76 4.32
N LEU A 153 35.32 22.56 4.88
CA LEU A 153 36.26 22.03 5.86
C LEU A 153 37.67 21.90 5.27
N GLU A 154 37.79 21.34 4.07
CA GLU A 154 39.07 21.23 3.37
C GLU A 154 39.69 22.61 3.09
N ALA A 155 38.90 23.57 2.60
CA ALA A 155 39.36 24.92 2.32
C ALA A 155 39.78 25.70 3.59
N THR A 156 39.12 25.45 4.73
CA THR A 156 39.48 26.07 6.01
C THR A 156 40.73 25.44 6.63
N GLU A 157 40.92 24.13 6.50
CA GLU A 157 42.15 23.46 6.91
C GLU A 157 43.36 23.88 6.08
N GLU A 158 43.21 23.96 4.75
CA GLU A 158 44.28 24.48 3.89
C GLU A 158 44.65 25.92 4.22
N ARG A 159 43.66 26.79 4.46
CA ARG A 159 43.90 28.16 4.92
C ARG A 159 44.66 28.19 6.24
N LYS A 160 44.28 27.36 7.22
CA LYS A 160 45.00 27.26 8.50
C LYS A 160 46.44 26.76 8.32
N ARG A 161 46.68 25.78 7.44
CA ARG A 161 48.03 25.27 7.15
C ARG A 161 48.90 26.33 6.49
N LYS A 162 48.39 27.02 5.47
CA LYS A 162 49.11 28.11 4.78
C LYS A 162 49.37 29.30 5.69
N ALA A 163 48.42 29.68 6.55
CA ALA A 163 48.61 30.73 7.55
C ALA A 163 49.72 30.39 8.55
N LYS A 164 49.74 29.15 9.08
CA LYS A 164 50.81 28.68 9.98
C LYS A 164 52.18 28.65 9.30
N GLN A 165 52.26 28.26 8.02
CA GLN A 165 53.51 28.29 7.25
C GLN A 165 54.02 29.72 7.03
N LEU A 166 53.14 30.66 6.67
CA LEU A 166 53.49 32.08 6.52
C LEU A 166 53.91 32.72 7.84
N GLU A 167 53.26 32.38 8.96
CA GLU A 167 53.63 32.86 10.29
C GLU A 167 54.99 32.32 10.73
N MET A 168 55.26 31.03 10.52
CA MET A 168 56.55 30.41 10.81
C MET A 168 57.66 31.05 9.96
N GLN A 169 57.41 31.27 8.67
CA GLN A 169 58.35 31.95 7.78
C GLN A 169 58.60 33.40 8.19
N ARG A 170 57.57 34.13 8.63
CA ARG A 170 57.71 35.50 9.17
C ARG A 170 58.53 35.52 10.46
N LYS A 171 58.30 34.53 11.34
CA LYS A 171 59.04 34.38 12.61
C LYS A 171 60.51 33.99 12.36
N GLU A 172 60.77 33.17 11.35
CA GLU A 172 62.12 32.79 10.93
C GLU A 172 62.85 33.95 10.23
N ALA A 173 62.18 34.73 9.39
CA ALA A 173 62.73 35.97 8.82
C ALA A 173 63.07 37.01 9.90
N THR A 174 62.31 37.05 10.99
CA THR A 174 62.58 37.90 12.16
C THR A 174 63.76 37.38 12.99
N ARG A 175 63.98 36.06 13.03
CA ARG A 175 65.12 35.41 13.72
C ARG A 175 66.41 35.43 12.91
N SER A 176 66.33 35.47 11.58
CA SER A 176 67.47 35.46 10.65
C SER A 176 68.23 36.80 10.59
N GLY A 177 67.87 37.81 11.40
CA GLY A 177 68.64 39.06 11.51
C GLY A 177 68.80 39.84 10.20
N ARG A 178 67.92 39.64 9.22
CA ARG A 178 67.86 40.46 8.00
C ARG A 178 66.91 41.62 8.27
N SER A 179 67.48 42.72 8.73
CA SER A 179 66.86 44.04 8.79
C SER A 179 66.20 44.37 7.45
N ASN A 180 64.88 44.27 7.37
CA ASN A 180 64.15 44.85 6.26
C ASN A 180 64.11 46.36 6.51
N MET A 181 64.87 47.10 5.71
CA MET A 181 64.87 48.56 5.64
C MET A 181 63.43 49.11 5.62
N PRO A 182 63.14 50.19 6.36
CA PRO A 182 61.89 50.91 6.22
C PRO A 182 61.86 51.58 4.84
N SER A 183 60.98 51.12 3.96
CA SER A 183 60.66 51.87 2.75
C SER A 183 59.72 53.01 3.10
N ALA A 184 59.99 54.17 2.49
CA ALA A 184 59.44 55.49 2.77
C ALA A 184 57.89 55.57 2.74
N PRO A 185 57.29 56.56 3.44
CA PRO A 185 55.85 56.77 3.43
C PRO A 185 55.42 57.30 2.05
N SER A 186 54.67 56.49 1.31
CA SER A 186 54.00 56.92 0.08
C SER A 186 52.64 57.50 0.44
N TYR A 187 52.51 58.82 0.33
CA TYR A 187 51.24 59.54 0.38
C TYR A 187 50.34 59.18 -0.82
N PRO A 188 49.01 59.31 -0.69
CA PRO A 188 48.05 58.72 -1.62
C PRO A 188 47.95 59.56 -2.89
N THR A 189 48.18 58.94 -4.05
CA THR A 189 47.78 59.54 -5.34
C THR A 189 46.41 59.01 -5.72
N TYR A 190 45.45 59.92 -5.70
CA TYR A 190 44.10 59.75 -6.22
C TYR A 190 44.17 59.47 -7.73
N THR A 191 43.85 58.24 -8.13
CA THR A 191 43.54 57.88 -9.51
C THR A 191 42.02 57.71 -9.65
N PRO A 192 41.39 58.34 -10.66
CA PRO A 192 39.94 58.34 -10.83
C PRO A 192 39.42 56.92 -11.16
N PRO A 193 38.16 56.62 -10.80
CA PRO A 193 37.62 55.26 -10.91
C PRO A 193 37.42 54.89 -12.40
N PRO A 194 38.00 53.78 -12.89
CA PRO A 194 37.46 53.13 -14.06
C PRO A 194 36.15 52.42 -13.66
N THR A 195 35.06 52.94 -14.22
CA THR A 195 33.77 52.29 -14.47
C THR A 195 33.65 50.84 -13.97
N GLN A 196 32.74 50.64 -13.01
CA GLN A 196 32.24 49.33 -12.59
C GLN A 196 31.94 48.45 -13.82
N PRO A 197 32.58 47.28 -13.97
CA PRO A 197 31.90 46.14 -14.52
C PRO A 197 30.87 45.71 -13.48
N ALA A 198 29.63 45.51 -13.94
CA ALA A 198 28.51 45.05 -13.14
C ALA A 198 28.95 43.93 -12.18
N VAL A 199 28.49 44.04 -10.93
CA VAL A 199 28.27 42.87 -10.07
C VAL A 199 27.44 41.89 -10.90
N THR A 200 28.11 40.92 -11.51
CA THR A 200 27.44 39.75 -12.06
C THR A 200 26.95 38.98 -10.86
N ASP A 201 25.63 38.85 -10.81
CA ASP A 201 24.85 38.10 -9.85
C ASP A 201 25.57 36.83 -9.37
N THR A 202 25.41 36.60 -8.07
CA THR A 202 25.47 35.32 -7.39
C THR A 202 25.32 34.18 -8.39
N TYR A 203 26.41 33.44 -8.61
CA TYR A 203 26.45 32.29 -9.49
C TYR A 203 25.44 31.25 -8.98
N ASP A 204 24.26 31.25 -9.60
CA ASP A 204 23.21 30.27 -9.34
C ASP A 204 23.61 28.95 -10.03
N SER A 205 24.36 28.14 -9.28
CA SER A 205 24.80 26.80 -9.69
C SER A 205 23.63 25.85 -9.97
N TYR A 206 22.39 26.22 -9.62
CA TYR A 206 21.20 25.40 -9.84
C TYR A 206 20.75 25.42 -11.31
N ASN A 207 20.95 26.54 -12.03
CA ASN A 207 20.53 26.69 -13.43
C ASN A 207 21.54 26.14 -14.46
N ALA A 208 22.80 25.91 -14.07
CA ALA A 208 23.86 25.44 -14.97
C ALA A 208 23.80 23.92 -15.26
N GLU A 209 23.21 23.11 -14.37
CA GLU A 209 23.15 21.66 -14.54
C GLU A 209 21.96 21.21 -15.43
N LYS A 210 20.92 22.05 -15.56
CA LYS A 210 19.70 21.72 -16.34
C LYS A 210 19.91 21.81 -17.87
N ASN A 211 20.96 22.50 -18.32
CA ASN A 211 21.27 22.67 -19.75
C ASN A 211 22.27 21.64 -20.32
N LYS A 212 22.71 20.65 -19.53
CA LYS A 212 23.59 19.57 -20.03
C LYS A 212 22.85 18.37 -20.64
N SER A 213 21.52 18.28 -20.52
CA SER A 213 20.76 17.08 -20.91
C SER A 213 19.97 17.20 -22.23
N PHE A 214 20.08 18.31 -22.97
CA PHE A 214 19.41 18.48 -24.25
C PHE A 214 20.34 19.07 -25.32
N GLN A 215 21.28 18.26 -25.83
CA GLN A 215 21.67 18.33 -27.24
C GLN A 215 22.43 17.06 -27.65
N LYS A 216 21.71 16.18 -28.34
CA LYS A 216 22.25 14.99 -28.98
C LYS A 216 22.50 15.35 -30.45
N SER A 217 23.76 15.36 -30.90
CA SER A 217 24.10 15.39 -32.33
C SER A 217 25.04 14.23 -32.67
N LEU A 218 24.76 13.59 -33.80
CA LEU A 218 25.35 12.37 -34.37
C LEU A 218 26.85 12.49 -34.75
N PRO A 219 27.57 11.36 -34.97
CA PRO A 219 29.02 11.29 -34.90
C PRO A 219 29.74 11.49 -36.23
N ALA A 220 30.95 12.06 -36.19
CA ALA A 220 31.91 12.01 -37.29
C ALA A 220 33.24 11.39 -36.83
N ARG A 221 33.69 10.40 -37.59
CA ARG A 221 34.96 9.65 -37.47
C ARG A 221 36.19 10.56 -37.60
N SER A 222 37.19 10.37 -36.75
CA SER A 222 38.60 10.32 -37.15
C SER A 222 39.49 9.62 -36.10
N LYS A 223 40.52 8.91 -36.60
CA LYS A 223 41.47 8.02 -35.92
C LYS A 223 42.44 8.74 -34.97
N GLY A 224 42.92 8.06 -33.92
CA GLY A 224 44.20 8.40 -33.28
C GLY A 224 44.58 7.67 -31.97
N MET A 225 45.38 6.60 -32.12
CA MET A 225 46.45 6.04 -31.23
C MET A 225 46.22 5.66 -29.75
N GLN A 226 46.25 4.32 -29.56
CA GLN A 226 46.72 3.47 -28.45
C GLN A 226 47.89 3.97 -27.56
N LEU A 227 47.82 3.78 -26.22
CA LEU A 227 48.51 2.72 -25.44
C LEU A 227 48.56 2.99 -23.90
N GLY A 228 47.98 2.06 -23.13
CA GLY A 228 48.59 1.38 -21.96
C GLY A 228 48.76 2.10 -20.61
N LYS A 229 48.00 1.68 -19.59
CA LYS A 229 48.41 0.76 -18.49
C LYS A 229 47.45 0.83 -17.30
N LYS A 230 47.16 -0.35 -16.72
CA LYS A 230 46.33 -0.59 -15.53
C LYS A 230 47.04 -0.14 -14.25
N THR A 231 46.31 0.42 -13.27
CA THR A 231 46.58 0.15 -11.84
C THR A 231 45.30 0.21 -11.00
N LYS A 232 45.15 -0.79 -10.12
CA LYS A 232 44.08 -1.00 -9.13
C LYS A 232 44.07 0.10 -8.06
N THR A 233 42.90 0.66 -7.77
CA THR A 233 42.62 1.46 -6.56
C THR A 233 41.80 0.61 -5.59
N THR A 234 42.45 -0.21 -4.77
CA THR A 234 41.78 -0.98 -3.69
C THR A 234 42.69 -1.18 -2.48
N SER A 235 43.61 -0.24 -2.19
CA SER A 235 44.56 -0.37 -1.08
C SER A 235 44.49 0.77 -0.05
N MET A 236 43.36 1.46 0.06
CA MET A 236 43.14 2.47 1.12
C MET A 236 42.02 2.12 2.10
N PHE A 237 41.17 1.14 1.82
CA PHE A 237 40.02 0.84 2.67
C PHE A 237 40.30 -0.20 3.77
N GLU A 238 41.42 -0.92 3.69
CA GLU A 238 41.78 -1.98 4.63
C GLU A 238 42.72 -1.51 5.75
N GLN A 239 43.34 -0.34 5.60
CA GLN A 239 44.32 0.20 6.56
C GLN A 239 43.70 1.06 7.68
N VAL A 240 42.38 1.28 7.67
CA VAL A 240 41.66 2.03 8.73
C VAL A 240 40.83 1.12 9.63
N ARG A 241 40.69 -0.17 9.28
CA ARG A 241 39.95 -1.16 10.08
C ARG A 241 40.81 -1.86 11.14
N GLY A 242 42.13 -1.67 11.09
CA GLY A 242 43.10 -2.36 11.95
C GLY A 242 43.47 -1.65 13.25
N ASP A 243 42.90 -0.48 13.56
CA ASP A 243 43.41 0.39 14.65
C ASP A 243 42.42 0.61 15.80
N LEU A 244 41.38 -0.22 15.95
CA LEU A 244 40.49 -0.21 17.10
C LEU A 244 40.23 -1.65 17.56
N GLY A 245 41.07 -2.10 18.49
CA GLY A 245 40.89 -3.33 19.25
C GLY A 245 39.84 -3.20 20.38
N PRO A 246 39.46 -4.32 21.02
CA PRO A 246 38.24 -4.43 21.82
C PRO A 246 38.51 -4.43 23.34
N GLU A 247 37.88 -3.53 24.09
CA GLU A 247 37.62 -3.64 25.53
C GLU A 247 36.25 -2.95 25.77
N ALA A 248 35.17 -3.68 26.08
CA ALA A 248 34.80 -4.24 27.38
C ALA A 248 34.57 -3.17 28.45
N GLU A 249 33.31 -2.74 28.61
CA GLU A 249 32.79 -2.25 29.90
C GLU A 249 31.26 -2.33 29.93
N ALA A 250 30.74 -3.13 30.85
CA ALA A 250 29.34 -3.22 31.24
C ALA A 250 28.99 -2.11 32.25
N PRO A 251 27.70 -1.76 32.42
CA PRO A 251 27.27 -1.28 33.74
C PRO A 251 26.12 -2.10 34.35
N LEU A 252 26.29 -2.23 35.66
CA LEU A 252 25.48 -2.94 36.65
C LEU A 252 24.20 -2.18 37.02
N ILE A 253 23.23 -2.96 37.49
CA ILE A 253 21.94 -2.61 38.12
C ILE A 253 22.17 -1.83 39.43
N PRO A 254 21.21 -0.99 39.88
CA PRO A 254 20.57 -1.31 41.18
C PRO A 254 19.05 -1.05 41.28
N SER A 255 18.38 -2.05 41.87
CA SER A 255 17.18 -2.09 42.75
C SER A 255 16.09 -1.00 42.73
N ALA A 256 14.84 -1.47 42.59
CA ALA A 256 13.56 -0.80 42.91
C ALA A 256 13.33 -0.57 44.43
N PRO A 257 12.27 0.16 44.87
CA PRO A 257 10.92 -0.45 44.96
C PRO A 257 9.69 0.46 44.65
N ALA A 258 8.62 -0.21 44.15
CA ALA A 258 7.15 -0.04 44.36
C ALA A 258 6.47 1.34 44.26
N ALA A 259 5.26 1.55 43.74
CA ALA A 259 4.25 0.75 43.04
C ALA A 259 3.13 1.72 42.58
N SER A 260 2.56 1.54 41.39
CA SER A 260 1.15 1.85 41.07
C SER A 260 0.83 1.38 39.64
N ALA A 261 -0.07 0.40 39.53
CA ALA A 261 -0.58 -0.15 38.28
C ALA A 261 -1.39 0.88 37.47
N PRO A 262 -1.45 0.72 36.14
CA PRO A 262 -2.72 0.30 35.55
C PRO A 262 -2.58 -0.89 34.61
N VAL A 263 -3.67 -1.64 34.54
CA VAL A 263 -3.88 -2.90 33.82
C VAL A 263 -3.75 -2.67 32.32
N GLN A 264 -2.73 -3.25 31.67
CA GLN A 264 -2.66 -3.37 30.22
C GLN A 264 -3.38 -4.65 29.81
N ALA A 265 -4.45 -4.47 29.03
CA ALA A 265 -5.05 -5.53 28.25
C ALA A 265 -3.99 -6.10 27.29
N ALA A 266 -3.78 -7.41 27.38
CA ALA A 266 -2.93 -8.14 26.46
C ALA A 266 -3.59 -8.14 25.08
N ALA A 267 -3.12 -7.28 24.18
CA ALA A 267 -3.25 -7.53 22.76
C ALA A 267 -2.28 -8.67 22.40
N PRO A 268 -2.70 -9.70 21.63
CA PRO A 268 -1.78 -10.74 21.19
C PRO A 268 -0.84 -10.13 20.16
N THR A 269 0.39 -9.84 20.57
CA THR A 269 1.49 -9.54 19.64
C THR A 269 1.84 -10.81 18.88
N ALA A 270 1.43 -10.90 17.61
CA ALA A 270 1.91 -11.90 16.68
C ALA A 270 3.43 -11.76 16.49
N SER A 271 4.17 -12.75 16.97
CA SER A 271 5.63 -12.83 16.84
C SER A 271 6.04 -13.59 15.57
N SER A 272 5.74 -13.05 14.38
CA SER A 272 6.05 -13.74 13.10
C SER A 272 6.98 -13.01 12.12
N ASP A 273 7.54 -11.84 12.47
CA ASP A 273 8.39 -11.05 11.55
C ASP A 273 9.90 -11.26 11.76
N ARG A 274 10.39 -12.50 11.62
CA ARG A 274 11.85 -12.76 11.60
C ARG A 274 12.38 -13.68 10.52
N ASP A 275 11.55 -14.30 9.69
CA ASP A 275 12.03 -15.09 8.56
C ASP A 275 12.22 -14.23 7.31
N GLY A 276 13.34 -14.44 6.61
CA GLY A 276 13.70 -13.71 5.37
C GLY A 276 12.80 -14.02 4.17
N ILE A 277 11.94 -15.04 4.30
CA ILE A 277 10.97 -15.49 3.29
C ILE A 277 9.61 -15.65 3.99
N HIS A 278 8.58 -15.04 3.40
CA HIS A 278 7.19 -15.18 3.81
C HIS A 278 6.35 -15.64 2.62
N ILE A 279 5.52 -16.66 2.85
CA ILE A 279 4.62 -17.23 1.87
C ILE A 279 3.18 -17.02 2.34
N THR A 280 2.34 -16.52 1.46
CA THR A 280 0.90 -16.33 1.74
C THR A 280 0.08 -17.17 0.77
N VAL A 281 -0.73 -18.08 1.31
CA VAL A 281 -1.76 -18.82 0.56
C VAL A 281 -3.07 -18.05 0.75
N ALA A 282 -3.50 -17.33 -0.28
CA ALA A 282 -4.73 -16.55 -0.24
C ALA A 282 -5.81 -17.21 -1.10
N GLU A 283 -7.02 -17.32 -0.57
CA GLU A 283 -8.15 -17.96 -1.22
C GLU A 283 -9.45 -17.21 -0.93
N THR A 284 -10.27 -17.10 -1.96
CA THR A 284 -11.59 -16.50 -1.95
C THR A 284 -12.61 -17.52 -2.43
N ILE A 285 -13.56 -17.85 -1.56
CA ILE A 285 -14.64 -18.81 -1.81
C ILE A 285 -15.93 -18.03 -2.10
N SER A 286 -16.52 -18.26 -3.26
CA SER A 286 -17.79 -17.66 -3.69
C SER A 286 -18.80 -18.77 -4.00
N ALA A 287 -20.03 -18.62 -3.53
CA ALA A 287 -21.09 -19.59 -3.81
C ALA A 287 -22.44 -18.90 -3.93
N LYS A 288 -23.36 -19.54 -4.64
CA LYS A 288 -24.78 -19.20 -4.61
C LYS A 288 -25.55 -20.43 -4.20
N LEU A 289 -26.27 -20.32 -3.10
CA LEU A 289 -27.16 -21.33 -2.56
C LEU A 289 -28.59 -20.86 -2.79
N SER A 290 -29.47 -21.74 -3.26
CA SER A 290 -30.90 -21.48 -3.25
C SER A 290 -31.44 -21.53 -1.82
N ARG A 291 -32.67 -21.05 -1.64
CA ARG A 291 -33.35 -21.02 -0.33
C ARG A 291 -33.51 -22.39 0.31
N GLU A 292 -33.65 -23.44 -0.49
CA GLU A 292 -33.71 -24.83 -0.02
C GLU A 292 -32.34 -25.45 0.30
N GLY A 293 -31.25 -24.67 0.19
CA GLY A 293 -29.88 -25.13 0.45
C GLY A 293 -29.21 -25.87 -0.70
N SER A 294 -29.82 -25.85 -1.90
CA SER A 294 -29.18 -26.43 -3.09
C SER A 294 -28.13 -25.48 -3.64
N LEU A 295 -26.97 -26.01 -4.02
CA LEU A 295 -25.89 -25.23 -4.61
C LEU A 295 -26.22 -24.90 -6.08
N GLU A 296 -26.24 -23.63 -6.45
CA GLU A 296 -26.42 -23.20 -7.84
C GLU A 296 -25.08 -22.97 -8.55
N SER A 297 -24.12 -22.38 -7.83
CA SER A 297 -22.77 -22.13 -8.35
C SER A 297 -21.75 -22.12 -7.22
N PHE A 298 -20.54 -22.59 -7.51
CA PHE A 298 -19.44 -22.62 -6.56
C PHE A 298 -18.13 -22.33 -7.28
N GLU A 299 -17.43 -21.32 -6.82
CA GLU A 299 -16.16 -20.89 -7.38
C GLU A 299 -15.16 -20.63 -6.26
N VAL A 300 -13.94 -21.13 -6.44
CA VAL A 300 -12.82 -20.83 -5.54
C VAL A 300 -11.67 -20.26 -6.35
N LYS A 301 -11.23 -19.06 -6.00
CA LYS A 301 -10.06 -18.41 -6.59
C LYS A 301 -8.99 -18.27 -5.53
N GLY A 302 -7.74 -18.53 -5.88
CA GLY A 302 -6.66 -18.22 -4.96
C GLY A 302 -5.34 -17.98 -5.64
N ASP A 303 -4.39 -17.49 -4.86
CA ASP A 303 -3.04 -17.22 -5.29
C ASP A 303 -2.02 -17.48 -4.18
N LEU A 304 -0.85 -17.94 -4.60
CA LEU A 304 0.31 -18.16 -3.76
C LEU A 304 1.24 -16.97 -3.93
N GLN A 305 1.39 -16.19 -2.87
CA GLN A 305 2.25 -15.02 -2.84
C GLN A 305 3.57 -15.35 -2.14
N LEU A 306 4.65 -14.93 -2.77
CA LEU A 306 6.00 -15.01 -2.23
C LEU A 306 6.51 -13.61 -1.95
N ARG A 307 6.92 -13.36 -0.71
CA ARG A 307 7.59 -12.14 -0.27
C ARG A 307 8.95 -12.50 0.33
N ILE A 308 10.01 -11.94 -0.23
CA ILE A 308 11.38 -12.15 0.24
C ILE A 308 11.90 -10.84 0.80
N THR A 309 12.20 -10.78 2.08
CA THR A 309 12.72 -9.59 2.76
C THR A 309 14.25 -9.55 2.78
N ASP A 310 14.91 -10.71 2.77
CA ASP A 310 16.36 -10.81 2.70
C ASP A 310 16.85 -10.94 1.24
N PRO A 311 17.59 -9.94 0.70
CA PRO A 311 18.10 -9.98 -0.67
C PRO A 311 19.04 -11.16 -0.97
N SER A 312 19.65 -11.77 0.05
CA SER A 312 20.50 -12.96 -0.10
C SER A 312 19.71 -14.23 -0.43
N LEU A 313 18.41 -14.24 -0.13
CA LEU A 313 17.51 -15.39 -0.29
C LEU A 313 16.64 -15.33 -1.55
N THR A 314 17.08 -14.59 -2.57
CA THR A 314 16.27 -14.35 -3.78
C THR A 314 16.27 -15.51 -4.77
N GLN A 315 17.33 -16.32 -4.80
CA GLN A 315 17.46 -17.48 -5.70
C GLN A 315 16.97 -18.76 -5.00
N VAL A 316 15.65 -18.91 -4.92
CA VAL A 316 14.99 -20.01 -4.22
C VAL A 316 14.12 -20.86 -5.14
N GLN A 317 13.87 -22.07 -4.69
CA GLN A 317 12.96 -23.04 -5.25
C GLN A 317 11.94 -23.41 -4.18
N LEU A 318 10.65 -23.40 -4.51
CA LEU A 318 9.58 -23.79 -3.60
C LEU A 318 9.00 -25.13 -4.05
N ALA A 319 8.97 -26.11 -3.16
CA ALA A 319 8.28 -27.37 -3.38
C ALA A 319 6.83 -27.25 -2.92
N LEU A 320 5.88 -27.51 -3.83
CA LEU A 320 4.46 -27.47 -3.50
C LEU A 320 4.02 -28.82 -2.93
N ALA A 321 3.25 -28.78 -1.84
CA ALA A 321 2.44 -29.89 -1.38
C ALA A 321 1.01 -29.66 -1.89
N LEU A 322 0.56 -30.52 -2.81
CA LEU A 322 -0.81 -30.49 -3.34
C LEU A 322 -1.56 -31.69 -2.80
N GLY A 323 -2.66 -31.46 -2.09
CA GLY A 323 -3.58 -32.50 -1.64
C GLY A 323 -4.77 -32.63 -2.58
N ASP A 324 -5.99 -32.60 -2.02
CA ASP A 324 -7.19 -32.55 -2.86
C ASP A 324 -7.39 -31.15 -3.44
N THR A 325 -7.29 -31.07 -4.77
CA THR A 325 -7.47 -29.80 -5.50
C THR A 325 -8.87 -29.67 -6.07
N HIS A 326 -9.73 -30.66 -5.91
CA HIS A 326 -11.10 -30.70 -6.45
C HIS A 326 -11.18 -30.41 -7.96
N GLY A 327 -10.10 -30.68 -8.71
CA GLY A 327 -10.01 -30.37 -10.15
C GLY A 327 -9.67 -28.91 -10.49
N ALA A 328 -9.17 -28.12 -9.54
CA ALA A 328 -8.78 -26.73 -9.75
C ALA A 328 -7.71 -26.57 -10.85
N GLN A 329 -7.86 -25.52 -11.65
CA GLN A 329 -6.90 -25.16 -12.68
C GLN A 329 -5.74 -24.36 -12.06
N LEU A 330 -4.58 -25.01 -11.91
CA LEU A 330 -3.37 -24.37 -11.39
C LEU A 330 -2.57 -23.69 -12.52
N ASN A 331 -2.22 -22.42 -12.37
CA ASN A 331 -1.39 -21.67 -13.31
C ASN A 331 -0.21 -21.01 -12.61
N SER A 332 1.01 -21.30 -13.06
CA SER A 332 2.20 -20.61 -12.60
C SER A 332 2.39 -19.24 -13.27
N HIS A 333 3.10 -18.35 -12.58
CA HIS A 333 3.47 -17.04 -13.11
C HIS A 333 4.33 -17.17 -14.39
N PRO A 334 4.25 -16.27 -15.39
CA PRO A 334 4.96 -16.41 -16.67
C PRO A 334 6.48 -16.56 -16.59
N LYS A 335 7.10 -16.07 -15.51
CA LYS A 335 8.56 -16.17 -15.26
C LYS A 335 8.97 -17.47 -14.56
N VAL A 336 8.01 -18.30 -14.15
CA VAL A 336 8.24 -19.60 -13.50
C VAL A 336 8.50 -20.65 -14.56
N ASP A 337 9.41 -21.57 -14.28
CA ASP A 337 9.65 -22.75 -15.11
C ASP A 337 8.40 -23.65 -15.15
N LYS A 338 7.72 -23.65 -16.31
CA LYS A 338 6.51 -24.43 -16.53
C LYS A 338 6.75 -25.94 -16.51
N THR A 339 7.96 -26.39 -16.79
CA THR A 339 8.28 -27.83 -16.83
C THR A 339 8.40 -28.35 -15.40
N ALA A 340 9.23 -27.70 -14.57
CA ALA A 340 9.38 -28.02 -13.15
C ALA A 340 8.06 -27.88 -12.39
N PHE A 341 7.25 -26.86 -12.72
CA PHE A 341 5.93 -26.69 -12.14
C PHE A 341 4.97 -27.85 -12.43
N LYS A 342 4.91 -28.30 -13.69
CA LYS A 342 3.96 -29.34 -14.11
C LYS A 342 4.37 -30.72 -13.62
N ASN A 343 5.64 -31.07 -13.80
CA ASN A 343 6.16 -32.41 -13.54
C ASN A 343 6.49 -32.62 -12.07
N ASP A 344 7.17 -31.65 -11.46
CA ASP A 344 7.80 -31.84 -10.15
C ASP A 344 7.13 -31.01 -9.05
N LYS A 345 6.05 -30.28 -9.39
CA LYS A 345 5.31 -29.37 -8.48
C LYS A 345 6.22 -28.35 -7.82
N ILE A 346 7.16 -27.83 -8.61
CA ILE A 346 8.16 -26.90 -8.14
C ILE A 346 7.94 -25.51 -8.74
N ILE A 347 7.99 -24.49 -7.89
CA ILE A 347 8.05 -23.10 -8.31
C ILE A 347 9.50 -22.63 -8.25
N GLN A 348 10.06 -22.38 -9.43
CA GLN A 348 11.38 -21.79 -9.63
C GLN A 348 11.34 -20.86 -10.84
N LEU A 349 12.20 -19.84 -10.89
CA LEU A 349 12.32 -19.01 -12.09
C LEU A 349 12.90 -19.83 -13.26
N THR A 350 12.44 -19.57 -14.49
CA THR A 350 13.00 -20.20 -15.69
C THR A 350 14.49 -19.88 -15.86
N ASP A 351 14.89 -18.67 -15.44
CA ASP A 351 16.29 -18.24 -15.41
C ASP A 351 16.82 -18.35 -13.98
N THR A 352 17.43 -19.49 -13.65
CA THR A 352 17.97 -19.79 -12.31
C THR A 352 19.16 -18.92 -11.91
N SER A 353 19.75 -18.17 -12.86
CA SER A 353 20.76 -17.16 -12.56
C SER A 353 20.16 -15.88 -11.94
N LYS A 354 18.84 -15.69 -12.07
CA LYS A 354 18.10 -14.58 -11.48
C LYS A 354 17.34 -15.04 -10.24
N GLY A 355 17.20 -14.12 -9.29
CA GLY A 355 16.37 -14.31 -8.11
C GLY A 355 14.98 -13.68 -8.27
N PHE A 356 14.04 -14.11 -7.43
CA PHE A 356 12.78 -13.41 -7.23
C PHE A 356 13.06 -11.99 -6.67
N PRO A 357 12.28 -10.97 -7.07
CA PRO A 357 12.43 -9.62 -6.54
C PRO A 357 12.30 -9.55 -5.01
N ALA A 358 13.28 -8.95 -4.36
CA ALA A 358 13.26 -8.70 -2.91
C ALA A 358 12.34 -7.52 -2.56
N ASN A 359 11.83 -7.53 -1.32
CA ASN A 359 10.97 -6.52 -0.70
C ASN A 359 9.67 -6.24 -1.46
N ASN A 360 9.21 -7.17 -2.28
CA ASN A 360 7.92 -7.11 -2.96
C ASN A 360 7.17 -8.43 -2.76
N SER A 361 5.84 -8.37 -2.65
CA SER A 361 4.99 -9.56 -2.66
C SER A 361 4.61 -9.88 -4.10
N ILE A 362 4.87 -11.11 -4.55
CA ILE A 362 4.63 -11.53 -5.93
C ILE A 362 3.81 -12.81 -5.95
N GLY A 363 2.71 -12.80 -6.69
CA GLY A 363 1.95 -14.02 -7.01
C GLY A 363 2.77 -14.94 -7.91
N VAL A 364 3.23 -16.07 -7.37
CA VAL A 364 4.04 -17.06 -8.09
C VAL A 364 3.19 -18.16 -8.72
N MET A 365 2.00 -18.39 -8.19
CA MET A 365 0.99 -19.31 -8.72
C MET A 365 -0.41 -18.74 -8.41
N ARG A 366 -1.37 -19.05 -9.28
CA ARG A 366 -2.79 -18.81 -9.04
C ARG A 366 -3.58 -20.06 -9.37
N TRP A 367 -4.73 -20.23 -8.75
CA TRP A 367 -5.67 -21.29 -9.07
C TRP A 367 -7.09 -20.78 -9.19
N ARG A 368 -7.88 -21.51 -9.96
CA ARG A 368 -9.31 -21.31 -10.09
C ARG A 368 -10.00 -22.67 -10.14
N LEU A 369 -10.88 -22.90 -9.18
CA LEU A 369 -11.86 -23.97 -9.19
C LEU A 369 -13.18 -23.36 -9.65
N ALA A 370 -13.71 -23.83 -10.78
CA ALA A 370 -15.04 -23.49 -11.26
C ALA A 370 -15.77 -24.81 -11.50
N ALA A 371 -16.22 -25.42 -10.40
CA ALA A 371 -16.92 -26.68 -10.44
C ALA A 371 -18.40 -26.45 -10.78
N LYS A 372 -19.04 -27.46 -11.39
CA LYS A 372 -20.50 -27.45 -11.49
C LYS A 372 -21.08 -27.78 -10.11
N ALA A 373 -22.27 -27.25 -9.83
CA ALA A 373 -22.97 -27.52 -8.57
C ALA A 373 -23.07 -29.02 -8.23
N GLU A 374 -23.33 -29.86 -9.23
CA GLU A 374 -23.46 -31.32 -9.08
C GLU A 374 -22.15 -32.03 -8.70
N ASP A 375 -21.00 -31.41 -8.97
CA ASP A 375 -19.67 -31.98 -8.72
C ASP A 375 -19.12 -31.61 -7.33
N ILE A 376 -19.79 -30.70 -6.60
CA ILE A 376 -19.44 -30.29 -5.24
C ILE A 376 -20.41 -31.00 -4.28
N SER A 377 -19.95 -32.07 -3.62
CA SER A 377 -20.74 -32.77 -2.60
C SER A 377 -20.80 -32.00 -1.28
N ASP A 378 -19.73 -31.28 -0.94
CA ASP A 378 -19.49 -30.79 0.42
C ASP A 378 -19.05 -29.31 0.40
N PRO A 379 -19.96 -28.35 0.17
CA PRO A 379 -19.62 -26.94 0.32
C PRO A 379 -19.25 -26.65 1.79
N PRO A 380 -18.53 -25.55 2.11
CA PRO A 380 -18.11 -25.25 3.48
C PRO A 380 -19.25 -25.23 4.51
N ILE A 381 -20.37 -24.60 4.16
CA ILE A 381 -21.56 -24.46 5.01
C ILE A 381 -22.79 -24.26 4.12
N THR A 382 -23.89 -24.96 4.39
CA THR A 382 -25.17 -24.77 3.70
C THR A 382 -26.12 -23.97 4.55
N PHE A 383 -27.08 -23.32 3.90
CA PHE A 383 -28.14 -22.56 4.55
C PHE A 383 -29.48 -22.93 3.94
N THR A 384 -30.51 -23.04 4.78
CA THR A 384 -31.89 -23.26 4.37
C THR A 384 -32.76 -22.17 4.96
N ALA A 385 -33.48 -21.44 4.12
CA ALA A 385 -34.35 -20.33 4.50
C ALA A 385 -35.82 -20.70 4.29
N TRP A 386 -36.57 -20.76 5.38
CA TRP A 386 -38.03 -20.93 5.37
C TRP A 386 -38.69 -19.57 5.51
N VAL A 387 -39.53 -19.19 4.55
CA VAL A 387 -40.25 -17.92 4.55
C VAL A 387 -41.75 -18.19 4.63
N ASN A 388 -42.40 -17.66 5.66
CA ASN A 388 -43.83 -17.81 5.92
C ASN A 388 -44.50 -16.45 6.03
N GLU A 389 -45.56 -16.21 5.25
CA GLU A 389 -46.38 -15.00 5.39
C GLU A 389 -47.52 -15.25 6.39
N THR A 390 -47.52 -14.51 7.51
CA THR A 390 -48.51 -14.68 8.60
C THR A 390 -49.76 -13.80 8.41
N GLY A 391 -49.82 -13.06 7.29
CA GLY A 391 -50.90 -12.14 6.91
C GLY A 391 -50.56 -10.68 7.22
N SER A 392 -51.12 -9.75 6.44
CA SER A 392 -50.84 -8.29 6.49
C SER A 392 -49.43 -7.85 6.07
N GLY A 393 -48.79 -8.57 5.14
CA GLY A 393 -47.44 -8.21 4.66
C GLY A 393 -46.34 -8.43 5.70
N THR A 394 -46.60 -9.28 6.70
CA THR A 394 -45.63 -9.65 7.72
C THR A 394 -45.09 -11.04 7.41
N TYR A 395 -43.77 -11.13 7.27
CA TYR A 395 -43.03 -12.33 6.95
C TYR A 395 -42.28 -12.82 8.18
N ASN A 396 -42.41 -14.11 8.47
CA ASN A 396 -41.61 -14.83 9.45
C ASN A 396 -40.58 -15.66 8.68
N ILE A 397 -39.30 -15.42 8.95
CA ILE A 397 -38.17 -16.08 8.29
C ILE A 397 -37.43 -16.92 9.33
N THR A 398 -37.25 -18.20 9.04
CA THR A 398 -36.37 -19.11 9.78
C THR A 398 -35.21 -19.49 8.88
N LEU A 399 -34.00 -19.08 9.25
CA LEU A 399 -32.75 -19.41 8.58
C LEU A 399 -31.99 -20.47 9.37
N GLU A 400 -31.75 -21.62 8.76
CA GLU A 400 -30.99 -22.72 9.35
C GLU A 400 -29.65 -22.85 8.64
N TYR A 401 -28.58 -23.15 9.37
CA TYR A 401 -27.28 -23.49 8.78
C TYR A 401 -26.87 -24.92 9.13
N GLU A 402 -26.08 -25.53 8.25
CA GLU A 402 -25.44 -26.83 8.47
C GLU A 402 -24.00 -26.81 7.96
N LEU A 403 -23.06 -27.19 8.83
CA LEU A 403 -21.65 -27.34 8.50
C LEU A 403 -21.45 -28.63 7.69
N THR A 404 -21.22 -28.49 6.39
CA THR A 404 -21.07 -29.61 5.46
C THR A 404 -19.62 -29.86 5.03
N GLY A 405 -18.74 -28.86 5.14
CA GLY A 405 -17.39 -28.91 4.56
C GLY A 405 -16.32 -29.57 5.43
N GLY A 406 -16.68 -30.21 6.54
CA GLY A 406 -15.80 -30.99 7.43
C GLY A 406 -14.71 -30.23 8.20
N ASP A 407 -14.32 -29.03 7.78
CA ASP A 407 -13.41 -28.16 8.54
C ASP A 407 -14.19 -27.09 9.31
N ALA A 408 -13.69 -26.75 10.50
CA ALA A 408 -14.19 -25.62 11.27
C ALA A 408 -14.04 -24.29 10.51
N LEU A 409 -15.04 -23.43 10.69
CA LEU A 409 -15.10 -22.07 10.16
C LEU A 409 -14.98 -21.07 11.31
N ASN A 410 -14.31 -19.96 11.06
CA ASN A 410 -14.16 -18.87 12.03
C ASN A 410 -14.96 -17.65 11.58
N ASP A 411 -15.39 -16.85 12.56
CA ASP A 411 -16.06 -15.56 12.36
C ASP A 411 -17.25 -15.64 11.38
N VAL A 412 -18.06 -16.71 11.48
CA VAL A 412 -19.23 -16.91 10.62
C VAL A 412 -20.28 -15.86 10.94
N THR A 413 -20.64 -15.06 9.94
CA THR A 413 -21.64 -14.00 10.03
C THR A 413 -22.55 -14.02 8.81
N VAL A 414 -23.86 -13.90 9.01
CA VAL A 414 -24.84 -13.78 7.95
C VAL A 414 -25.44 -12.39 7.98
N SER A 415 -25.32 -11.66 6.88
CA SER A 415 -25.92 -10.35 6.68
C SER A 415 -27.20 -10.49 5.88
N ILE A 416 -28.32 -10.12 6.50
CA ILE A 416 -29.67 -10.28 5.98
C ILE A 416 -30.21 -8.88 5.65
N PRO A 417 -30.42 -8.53 4.37
CA PRO A 417 -30.94 -7.21 4.01
C PRO A 417 -32.41 -7.06 4.42
N TYR A 418 -32.87 -5.82 4.60
CA TYR A 418 -34.29 -5.46 4.69
C TYR A 418 -34.50 -4.03 4.15
N GLN A 419 -35.72 -3.67 3.74
CA GLN A 419 -36.00 -2.31 3.23
C GLN A 419 -37.16 -1.63 3.96
N THR A 420 -38.26 -2.35 4.18
CA THR A 420 -39.51 -1.73 4.67
C THR A 420 -39.52 -1.50 6.17
N SER A 421 -39.24 -2.53 6.96
CA SER A 421 -39.28 -2.44 8.42
C SER A 421 -38.11 -3.18 9.05
N GLU A 422 -37.66 -2.66 10.20
CA GLU A 422 -36.64 -3.30 11.02
C GLU A 422 -37.16 -4.65 11.54
N PRO A 423 -36.46 -5.76 11.29
CA PRO A 423 -36.91 -7.06 11.72
C PRO A 423 -36.85 -7.27 13.23
N SER A 424 -37.87 -7.91 13.77
CA SER A 424 -37.96 -8.35 15.16
C SER A 424 -37.44 -9.78 15.30
N VAL A 425 -36.31 -9.96 15.98
CA VAL A 425 -35.66 -11.26 16.17
C VAL A 425 -36.37 -12.03 17.29
N SER A 426 -36.81 -13.26 17.01
CA SER A 426 -37.44 -14.17 17.99
C SER A 426 -36.44 -15.14 18.61
N SER A 427 -35.23 -15.24 18.07
CA SER A 427 -34.14 -16.08 18.59
C SER A 427 -33.46 -15.45 19.82
N PHE A 428 -33.83 -15.91 21.02
CA PHE A 428 -33.37 -15.35 22.30
C PHE A 428 -31.86 -15.48 22.56
N ASP A 429 -31.21 -16.51 22.01
CA ASP A 429 -29.79 -16.79 22.23
C ASP A 429 -28.90 -16.34 21.06
N ALA A 430 -29.47 -15.69 20.04
CA ALA A 430 -28.72 -15.23 18.88
C ALA A 430 -27.99 -13.91 19.17
N VAL A 431 -26.73 -13.83 18.75
CA VAL A 431 -25.96 -12.58 18.73
C VAL A 431 -26.19 -11.92 17.38
N TYR A 432 -26.79 -10.73 17.36
CA TYR A 432 -27.03 -9.98 16.13
C TYR A 432 -26.83 -8.48 16.33
N GLU A 433 -26.49 -7.80 15.24
CA GLU A 433 -26.39 -6.34 15.16
C GLU A 433 -27.30 -5.83 14.04
N VAL A 434 -27.96 -4.69 14.25
CA VAL A 434 -28.80 -4.04 13.24
C VAL A 434 -28.01 -2.90 12.61
N SER A 435 -27.63 -3.09 11.35
CA SER A 435 -26.77 -2.22 10.56
C SER A 435 -27.60 -1.43 9.54
N GLY A 436 -28.47 -0.53 9.98
CA GLY A 436 -29.20 0.42 9.12
C GLY A 436 -30.23 -0.20 8.16
N ASP A 437 -29.77 -0.95 7.15
CA ASP A 437 -30.52 -1.67 6.12
C ASP A 437 -30.26 -3.20 6.11
N SER A 438 -29.52 -3.71 7.09
CA SER A 438 -29.31 -5.17 7.26
C SER A 438 -29.28 -5.59 8.73
N ILE A 439 -29.59 -6.86 8.98
CA ILE A 439 -29.32 -7.55 10.25
C ILE A 439 -28.13 -8.47 10.05
N ASP A 440 -27.11 -8.29 10.86
CA ASP A 440 -25.91 -9.12 10.87
C ASP A 440 -26.02 -10.14 12.01
N TRP A 441 -26.37 -11.38 11.68
CA TRP A 441 -26.37 -12.51 12.59
C TRP A 441 -24.95 -13.06 12.74
N THR A 442 -24.37 -12.91 13.93
CA THR A 442 -23.04 -13.44 14.26
C THR A 442 -23.18 -14.81 14.89
N ILE A 443 -22.75 -15.84 14.15
CA ILE A 443 -22.68 -17.22 14.64
C ILE A 443 -21.35 -17.46 15.38
N GLY A 444 -20.27 -16.83 14.90
CA GLY A 444 -18.92 -16.97 15.47
C GLY A 444 -18.19 -18.18 14.90
N ASP A 445 -17.47 -18.91 15.75
CA ASP A 445 -16.75 -20.12 15.32
C ASP A 445 -17.72 -21.30 15.20
N VAL A 446 -17.69 -22.00 14.06
CA VAL A 446 -18.54 -23.15 13.74
C VAL A 446 -17.68 -24.38 13.53
N ASP A 447 -17.91 -25.43 14.31
CA ASP A 447 -17.25 -26.73 14.25
C ASP A 447 -18.25 -27.87 14.47
N ASP A 448 -17.75 -29.09 14.65
CA ASP A 448 -18.58 -30.30 14.85
C ASP A 448 -19.48 -30.23 16.11
N THR A 449 -19.19 -29.34 17.07
CA THR A 449 -19.96 -29.20 18.31
C THR A 449 -21.20 -28.32 18.14
N ASN A 450 -21.18 -27.40 17.18
CA ASN A 450 -22.27 -26.50 16.82
C ASN A 450 -22.52 -26.50 15.30
N ALA A 451 -22.44 -27.70 14.71
CA ALA A 451 -22.53 -27.92 13.27
C ALA A 451 -23.86 -27.46 12.66
N THR A 452 -24.93 -27.33 13.46
CA THR A 452 -26.21 -26.79 13.01
C THR A 452 -26.71 -25.71 13.96
N GLY A 453 -27.48 -24.77 13.42
CA GLY A 453 -28.14 -23.72 14.19
C GLY A 453 -29.20 -23.01 13.38
N SER A 454 -30.05 -22.24 14.05
CA SER A 454 -31.18 -21.54 13.45
C SER A 454 -31.28 -20.10 13.93
N PHE A 455 -31.78 -19.23 13.05
CA PHE A 455 -32.05 -17.83 13.32
C PHE A 455 -33.43 -17.47 12.79
N GLU A 456 -34.27 -16.97 13.69
CA GLU A 456 -35.66 -16.65 13.42
C GLU A 456 -35.93 -15.17 13.66
N PHE A 457 -36.58 -14.54 12.69
CA PHE A 457 -37.02 -13.16 12.79
C PHE A 457 -38.34 -12.92 12.04
N GLU A 458 -39.02 -11.85 12.40
CA GLU A 458 -40.27 -11.41 11.79
C GLU A 458 -40.18 -9.94 11.38
N ALA A 459 -40.51 -9.62 10.13
CA ALA A 459 -40.52 -8.25 9.61
C ALA A 459 -41.70 -8.01 8.65
N GLN A 460 -42.16 -6.76 8.59
CA GLN A 460 -43.06 -6.30 7.53
C GLN A 460 -42.27 -5.97 6.26
N ALA A 461 -42.75 -6.44 5.11
CA ALA A 461 -42.16 -6.19 3.81
C ALA A 461 -43.25 -6.15 2.72
N GLU A 462 -42.97 -5.51 1.59
CA GLU A 462 -43.82 -5.57 0.41
C GLU A 462 -43.68 -6.93 -0.31
N SER A 463 -42.52 -7.57 -0.16
CA SER A 463 -42.18 -8.87 -0.74
C SER A 463 -41.09 -9.58 0.05
N GLU A 464 -41.11 -10.91 0.06
CA GLU A 464 -40.03 -11.74 0.59
C GLU A 464 -38.66 -11.46 -0.05
N ALA A 465 -38.64 -10.89 -1.26
CA ALA A 465 -37.42 -10.53 -1.98
C ALA A 465 -36.57 -9.46 -1.26
N GLU A 466 -37.14 -8.72 -0.30
CA GLU A 466 -36.40 -7.74 0.50
C GLU A 466 -35.32 -8.39 1.39
N PHE A 467 -35.48 -9.67 1.75
CA PHE A 467 -34.58 -10.40 2.63
C PHE A 467 -33.46 -11.16 1.90
N PHE A 468 -33.39 -11.01 0.57
CA PHE A 468 -32.43 -11.69 -0.29
C PHE A 468 -31.71 -10.72 -1.23
N PRO A 469 -30.47 -11.00 -1.64
CA PRO A 469 -29.66 -12.14 -1.22
C PRO A 469 -29.06 -11.94 0.18
N MET A 470 -29.05 -12.99 1.00
CA MET A 470 -28.32 -12.98 2.27
C MET A 470 -26.85 -13.23 1.99
N SER A 471 -25.96 -12.43 2.58
CA SER A 471 -24.51 -12.56 2.40
C SER A 471 -23.88 -13.27 3.60
N VAL A 472 -23.16 -14.36 3.33
CA VAL A 472 -22.43 -15.11 4.35
C VAL A 472 -20.95 -14.76 4.28
N ARG A 473 -20.36 -14.49 5.44
CA ARG A 473 -18.92 -14.28 5.61
C ARG A 473 -18.39 -15.30 6.60
N PHE A 474 -17.25 -15.89 6.30
CA PHE A 474 -16.51 -16.78 7.18
C PHE A 474 -15.05 -16.85 6.75
N ALA A 475 -14.18 -17.33 7.64
CA ALA A 475 -12.79 -17.63 7.34
C ALA A 475 -12.50 -19.11 7.62
N LYS A 476 -11.63 -19.72 6.81
CA LYS A 476 -11.09 -21.07 7.06
C LYS A 476 -9.63 -20.99 7.50
N THR A 477 -9.22 -21.91 8.38
CA THR A 477 -7.82 -22.07 8.79
C THR A 477 -6.99 -22.84 7.77
N ARG A 478 -7.65 -23.59 6.88
CA ARG A 478 -7.07 -24.36 5.77
C ARG A 478 -7.72 -23.95 4.45
N PRO A 479 -6.97 -23.92 3.34
CA PRO A 479 -7.55 -23.63 2.04
C PRO A 479 -8.49 -24.78 1.61
N TYR A 480 -9.54 -24.45 0.87
CA TYR A 480 -10.46 -25.40 0.25
C TYR A 480 -9.77 -26.16 -0.89
N VAL A 481 -9.03 -25.45 -1.76
CA VAL A 481 -8.14 -26.10 -2.72
C VAL A 481 -6.81 -26.38 -2.01
N ASP A 482 -6.53 -27.63 -1.69
CA ASP A 482 -5.39 -28.02 -0.84
C ASP A 482 -4.05 -27.77 -1.55
N VAL A 483 -3.53 -26.56 -1.31
CA VAL A 483 -2.29 -26.03 -1.84
C VAL A 483 -1.46 -25.51 -0.67
N ASP A 484 -0.28 -26.10 -0.50
CA ASP A 484 0.68 -25.69 0.50
C ASP A 484 2.12 -25.71 -0.06
N VAL A 485 3.07 -25.18 0.71
CA VAL A 485 4.50 -25.23 0.41
C VAL A 485 5.17 -26.10 1.47
N SER A 486 5.80 -27.19 1.03
CA SER A 486 6.46 -28.15 1.91
C SER A 486 7.88 -27.73 2.31
N SER A 487 8.64 -27.17 1.36
CA SER A 487 9.99 -26.69 1.60
C SER A 487 10.37 -25.56 0.67
N VAL A 488 11.34 -24.76 1.12
CA VAL A 488 12.00 -23.72 0.32
C VAL A 488 13.49 -23.98 0.35
N THR A 489 14.10 -24.15 -0.83
CA THR A 489 15.51 -24.52 -0.98
C THR A 489 16.25 -23.45 -1.78
N LEU A 490 17.46 -23.07 -1.34
CA LEU A 490 18.32 -22.14 -2.07
C LEU A 490 19.00 -22.86 -3.25
N LEU A 491 18.89 -22.27 -4.45
CA LEU A 491 19.47 -22.85 -5.67
C LEU A 491 21.00 -22.83 -5.67
N ASN A 492 21.63 -21.86 -5.01
CA ASN A 492 23.08 -21.70 -4.99
C ASN A 492 23.81 -22.69 -4.07
N MET A 493 23.15 -23.12 -2.99
CA MET A 493 23.73 -23.95 -1.93
C MET A 493 23.04 -25.32 -1.80
N GLY A 494 21.86 -25.50 -2.42
CA GLY A 494 21.05 -26.70 -2.27
C GLY A 494 20.56 -26.92 -0.84
N GLN A 495 20.49 -25.85 -0.04
CA GLN A 495 20.16 -25.90 1.38
C GLN A 495 18.73 -25.42 1.61
N ASP A 496 17.99 -26.12 2.46
CA ASP A 496 16.67 -25.71 2.90
C ASP A 496 16.75 -24.49 3.83
N VAL A 497 15.79 -23.57 3.64
CA VAL A 497 15.71 -22.30 4.36
C VAL A 497 14.38 -22.23 5.10
N SER A 498 14.41 -21.65 6.30
CA SER A 498 13.19 -21.36 7.05
C SER A 498 12.36 -20.30 6.33
N PHE A 499 11.05 -20.49 6.39
CA PHE A 499 10.10 -19.51 5.88
C PHE A 499 8.90 -19.45 6.82
N SER A 500 8.26 -18.29 6.83
CA SER A 500 6.98 -18.11 7.50
C SER A 500 5.84 -18.30 6.51
N LYS A 501 4.72 -18.84 6.99
CA LYS A 501 3.52 -19.10 6.19
C LYS A 501 2.30 -18.41 6.80
N GLY A 502 1.53 -17.71 5.97
CA GLY A 502 0.19 -17.22 6.29
C GLY A 502 -0.85 -17.86 5.38
N ILE A 503 -1.99 -18.26 5.95
CA ILE A 503 -3.14 -18.76 5.19
C ILE A 503 -4.27 -17.75 5.38
N LYS A 504 -4.89 -17.33 4.27
CA LYS A 504 -6.05 -16.46 4.25
C LYS A 504 -7.09 -17.04 3.31
N SER A 505 -7.94 -17.93 3.82
CA SER A 505 -9.08 -18.47 3.08
C SER A 505 -10.36 -17.83 3.61
N VAL A 506 -11.07 -17.07 2.79
CA VAL A 506 -12.24 -16.28 3.19
C VAL A 506 -13.39 -16.44 2.21
N ALA A 507 -14.62 -16.39 2.73
CA ALA A 507 -15.82 -16.30 1.91
C ALA A 507 -16.03 -14.85 1.44
N ASP A 508 -16.12 -14.67 0.12
CA ASP A 508 -16.50 -13.40 -0.49
C ASP A 508 -17.42 -13.70 -1.68
N GLY A 509 -18.61 -13.11 -1.69
CA GLY A 509 -19.67 -13.48 -2.61
C GLY A 509 -20.28 -14.86 -2.35
N TYR A 510 -20.37 -15.27 -1.08
CA TYR A 510 -21.16 -16.43 -0.64
C TYR A 510 -22.57 -15.98 -0.31
N LEU A 511 -23.55 -16.38 -1.12
CA LEU A 511 -24.90 -15.82 -1.10
C LEU A 511 -25.96 -16.90 -0.97
N VAL A 512 -27.00 -16.63 -0.19
CA VAL A 512 -28.28 -17.34 -0.24
C VAL A 512 -29.24 -16.48 -1.05
N VAL A 513 -29.76 -17.01 -2.17
CA VAL A 513 -30.54 -16.26 -3.17
C VAL A 513 -32.00 -16.67 -3.24
#